data_AF-A0A179F0X9-F1
#
_entry.id   AF-A0A179F0X9-F1
#
_cell.length_a   1.000
_cell.length_b   1.000
_cell.length_c   1.000
_cell.angle_alpha   90.00
_cell.angle_beta   90.00
_cell.angle_gamma   90.00
#
_symmetry.space_group_name_H-M   'P 1'
#
loop_
_entity.id
_entity.type
_entity.pdbx_description
1 polymer ?
#
loop_
_entity_poly.entity_id
_entity_poly.type
_entity_poly.pdbx_seq_one_letter_code
_entity_poly.pdbx_strand_id
1 'polypeptide(L)'
;MTSSEPAFSAIATAATVDELIETIPAPYRPVLGPYIVKKYRIARSRTVTARTLSSYQRHMKRGTYPAAIRRSLMVPFLDVTNEFLASPQYASTSAVLHHGVIAARKAALENAISQKMAELAFLSSLPDLDVNTWKPTWARLVTNAAAELAHTYKGYLVQDVGGRHQLIGMPPAANNEFSAVLSCCVAYAARVLQLARTVTSGGSVVIPMVRLSGQQICDTSLKCRKGRKGYRQCKP
;
A
#
# COMPACT_ATOMS: atom_id res chain seq x y z
N MET A 1 17.51 -15.52 31.99
CA MET A 1 17.02 -15.89 30.64
C MET A 1 15.50 -15.71 30.64
N THR A 2 14.95 -14.69 29.97
CA THR A 2 13.51 -14.55 29.58
C THR A 2 13.14 -13.18 28.99
N SER A 3 14.01 -12.15 28.98
CA SER A 3 13.61 -10.80 28.55
C SER A 3 13.36 -10.60 27.05
N SER A 4 13.79 -11.52 26.17
CA SER A 4 13.67 -11.36 24.71
C SER A 4 12.45 -12.07 24.08
N GLU A 5 11.90 -13.08 24.73
CA GLU A 5 10.76 -13.87 24.25
C GLU A 5 9.47 -13.07 23.97
N PRO A 6 9.07 -12.08 24.81
CA PRO A 6 7.86 -11.30 24.52
C PRO A 6 8.02 -10.39 23.29
N ALA A 7 9.22 -9.88 23.02
CA ALA A 7 9.49 -9.01 21.88
C ALA A 7 9.38 -9.78 20.54
N PHE A 8 9.93 -11.00 20.48
CA PHE A 8 9.82 -11.84 19.29
C PHE A 8 8.37 -12.25 19.00
N SER A 9 7.60 -12.57 20.04
CA SER A 9 6.18 -12.91 19.90
C SER A 9 5.38 -11.73 19.35
N ALA A 10 5.57 -10.53 19.91
CA ALA A 10 4.90 -9.31 19.44
C ALA A 10 5.20 -9.00 17.96
N ILE A 11 6.47 -9.11 17.56
CA ILE A 11 6.89 -8.92 16.15
C ILE A 11 6.21 -9.95 15.25
N ALA A 12 6.14 -11.22 15.67
CA ALA A 12 5.53 -12.29 14.90
C ALA A 12 4.01 -12.12 14.73
N THR A 13 3.34 -11.53 15.71
CA THR A 13 1.88 -11.35 15.69
C THR A 13 1.41 -10.08 14.97
N ALA A 14 2.27 -9.06 14.81
CA ALA A 14 1.90 -7.77 14.21
C ALA A 14 1.27 -7.92 12.82
N ALA A 15 -0.02 -7.61 12.67
CA ALA A 15 -0.81 -7.84 11.45
C ALA A 15 -0.66 -6.72 10.41
N THR A 16 -0.20 -5.55 10.85
CA THR A 16 0.04 -4.39 9.99
C THR A 16 1.46 -3.85 10.14
N VAL A 17 1.89 -3.01 9.20
CA VAL A 17 3.21 -2.35 9.29
C VAL A 17 3.24 -1.38 10.47
N ASP A 18 2.12 -0.72 10.75
CA ASP A 18 2.02 0.22 11.87
C ASP A 18 2.11 -0.53 13.21
N GLU A 19 1.40 -1.65 13.37
CA GLU A 19 1.57 -2.53 14.53
C GLU A 19 3.00 -3.03 14.68
N LEU A 20 3.67 -3.36 13.57
CA LEU A 20 5.06 -3.78 13.60
C LEU A 20 5.99 -2.63 14.05
N ILE A 21 5.70 -1.38 13.70
CA ILE A 21 6.48 -0.24 14.18
C ILE A 21 6.22 0.01 15.67
N GLU A 22 5.00 -0.22 16.14
CA GLU A 22 4.64 -0.09 17.56
C GLU A 22 5.39 -1.08 18.45
N THR A 23 5.86 -2.23 17.94
CA THR A 23 6.71 -3.16 18.72
C THR A 23 8.13 -2.65 18.97
N ILE A 24 8.54 -1.56 18.32
CA ILE A 24 9.86 -0.94 18.52
C ILE A 24 9.77 -0.02 19.75
N PRO A 25 10.77 -0.02 20.66
CA PRO A 25 10.79 0.94 21.76
C PRO A 25 10.77 2.37 21.23
N ALA A 26 9.96 3.23 21.88
CA ALA A 26 9.66 4.58 21.41
C ALA A 26 10.89 5.42 20.98
N PRO A 27 12.04 5.37 21.68
CA PRO A 27 13.23 6.15 21.29
C PRO A 27 13.79 5.81 19.90
N TYR A 28 13.57 4.58 19.41
CA TYR A 28 14.13 4.11 18.13
C TYR A 28 13.13 4.21 16.96
N ARG A 29 11.84 4.41 17.24
CA ARG A 29 10.78 4.47 16.23
C ARG A 29 11.01 5.54 15.15
N PRO A 30 11.44 6.78 15.47
CA PRO A 30 11.62 7.82 14.44
C PRO A 30 12.64 7.44 13.35
N VAL A 31 13.61 6.60 13.70
CA VAL A 31 14.69 6.18 12.79
C VAL A 31 14.34 4.85 12.09
N LEU A 32 13.84 3.86 12.85
CA LEU A 32 13.57 2.53 12.33
C LEU A 32 12.22 2.40 11.62
N GLY A 33 11.21 3.19 12.02
CA GLY A 33 9.89 3.19 11.40
C GLY A 33 9.94 3.51 9.91
N PRO A 34 10.53 4.66 9.49
CA PRO A 34 10.69 4.99 8.07
C PRO A 34 11.48 3.93 7.29
N TYR A 35 12.48 3.31 7.91
CA TYR A 35 13.24 2.23 7.29
C TYR A 35 12.37 1.01 7.01
N ILE A 36 11.59 0.55 7.99
CA ILE A 36 10.63 -0.56 7.83
C ILE A 36 9.59 -0.25 6.75
N VAL A 37 9.01 0.96 6.76
CA VAL A 37 8.03 1.39 5.75
C VAL A 37 8.63 1.33 4.34
N LYS A 38 9.84 1.85 4.16
CA LYS A 38 10.55 1.79 2.87
C LYS A 38 10.71 0.35 2.39
N LYS A 39 11.19 -0.54 3.26
CA LYS A 39 11.39 -1.95 2.95
C LYS A 39 10.09 -2.66 2.60
N TYR A 40 9.04 -2.40 3.36
CA TYR A 40 7.70 -2.93 3.09
C TYR A 40 7.18 -2.48 1.73
N ARG A 41 7.32 -1.19 1.38
CA ARG A 41 6.88 -0.67 0.07
C ARG A 41 7.56 -1.39 -1.09
N ILE A 42 8.87 -1.59 -1.03
CA ILE A 42 9.61 -2.31 -2.07
C ILE A 42 9.13 -3.77 -2.19
N ALA A 43 9.04 -4.48 -1.07
CA ALA A 43 8.57 -5.88 -1.03
C ALA A 43 7.13 -6.02 -1.56
N ARG A 44 6.27 -5.06 -1.21
CA ARG A 44 4.88 -5.00 -1.67
C ARG A 44 4.82 -4.75 -3.17
N SER A 45 5.54 -3.75 -3.68
CA SER A 45 5.60 -3.46 -5.12
C SER A 45 6.05 -4.68 -5.92
N ARG A 46 7.09 -5.39 -5.46
CA ARG A 46 7.56 -6.62 -6.12
C ARG A 46 6.45 -7.67 -6.19
N THR A 47 5.74 -7.90 -5.09
CA THR A 47 4.65 -8.89 -5.02
C THR A 47 3.47 -8.50 -5.93
N VAL A 48 3.07 -7.22 -5.92
CA VAL A 48 1.98 -6.71 -6.76
C VAL A 48 2.34 -6.79 -8.24
N THR A 49 3.57 -6.42 -8.61
CA THR A 49 4.06 -6.45 -9.98
C THR A 49 4.15 -7.89 -10.50
N ALA A 50 4.67 -8.83 -9.71
CA ALA A 50 4.67 -10.25 -10.06
C ALA A 50 3.25 -10.80 -10.31
N ARG A 51 2.29 -10.49 -9.42
CA ARG A 51 0.89 -10.90 -9.58
C ARG A 51 0.23 -10.29 -10.83
N THR A 52 0.48 -9.01 -11.08
CA THR A 52 -0.04 -8.29 -12.25
C THR A 52 0.49 -8.92 -13.54
N LEU A 53 1.80 -9.20 -13.57
CA LEU A 53 2.44 -9.88 -14.69
C LEU A 53 1.80 -11.26 -14.94
N SER A 54 1.63 -12.07 -13.90
CA SER A 54 0.94 -13.37 -14.03
C SER A 54 -0.51 -13.24 -14.51
N SER A 55 -1.21 -12.17 -14.12
CA SER A 55 -2.56 -11.87 -14.62
C SER A 55 -2.54 -11.54 -16.12
N TYR A 56 -1.63 -10.67 -16.56
CA TYR A 56 -1.50 -10.29 -17.97
C TYR A 56 -1.08 -11.47 -18.86
N GLN A 57 -0.15 -12.30 -18.39
CA GLN A 57 0.23 -13.52 -19.09
C GLN A 57 -0.95 -14.51 -19.22
N ARG A 58 -1.83 -14.61 -18.21
CA ARG A 58 -3.06 -15.41 -18.31
C ARG A 58 -4.03 -14.85 -19.34
N HIS A 59 -4.20 -13.52 -19.37
CA HIS A 59 -5.01 -12.86 -20.39
C HIS A 59 -4.48 -13.13 -21.80
N MET A 60 -3.17 -13.02 -22.00
CA MET A 60 -2.50 -13.32 -23.26
C MET A 60 -2.75 -14.76 -23.71
N LYS A 61 -2.54 -15.74 -22.83
CA LYS A 61 -2.76 -17.16 -23.12
C LYS A 61 -4.22 -17.47 -23.49
N ARG A 62 -5.18 -16.74 -22.91
CA ARG A 62 -6.62 -16.92 -23.16
C ARG A 62 -7.16 -16.09 -24.33
N GLY A 63 -6.33 -15.27 -24.98
CA GLY A 63 -6.81 -14.32 -26.01
C GLY A 63 -7.81 -13.30 -25.46
N THR A 64 -7.73 -12.96 -24.17
CA THR A 64 -8.61 -11.98 -23.52
C THR A 64 -7.81 -10.76 -23.06
N TYR A 65 -8.49 -9.67 -22.68
CA TYR A 65 -7.81 -8.43 -22.29
C TYR A 65 -8.21 -7.96 -20.89
N PRO A 66 -7.26 -7.44 -20.10
CA PRO A 66 -7.57 -6.74 -18.85
C PRO A 66 -8.57 -5.61 -19.07
N ALA A 67 -9.39 -5.32 -18.05
CA ALA A 67 -10.43 -4.29 -18.13
C ALA A 67 -9.89 -2.91 -18.51
N ALA A 68 -8.69 -2.55 -18.04
CA ALA A 68 -8.03 -1.30 -18.40
C ALA A 68 -7.83 -1.19 -19.92
N ILE A 69 -7.24 -2.20 -20.55
CA ILE A 69 -7.00 -2.22 -22.01
C ILE A 69 -8.32 -2.24 -22.78
N ARG A 70 -9.29 -3.05 -22.35
CA ARG A 70 -10.59 -3.17 -23.01
C ARG A 70 -11.37 -1.84 -23.02
N ARG A 71 -11.30 -1.09 -21.91
CA ARG A 71 -11.98 0.20 -21.76
C ARG A 71 -11.24 1.34 -22.47
N SER A 72 -9.92 1.30 -22.55
CA SER A 72 -9.13 2.33 -23.24
C SER A 72 -9.14 2.19 -24.77
N LEU A 73 -9.25 0.98 -25.29
CA LEU A 73 -9.26 0.70 -26.73
C LEU A 73 -10.61 0.10 -27.12
N MET A 74 -11.60 0.97 -27.32
CA MET A 74 -12.94 0.57 -27.78
C MET A 74 -13.06 0.74 -29.29
N VAL A 75 -13.93 -0.08 -29.89
CA VAL A 75 -14.32 0.16 -31.28
C VAL A 75 -15.19 1.41 -31.29
N PRO A 76 -14.84 2.45 -32.06
CA PRO A 76 -15.64 3.66 -32.10
C PRO A 76 -17.00 3.34 -32.71
N PHE A 77 -18.04 3.97 -32.15
CA PHE A 77 -19.36 3.93 -32.76
C PHE A 77 -19.37 4.93 -33.92
N LEU A 78 -19.59 4.42 -35.13
CA LEU A 78 -19.71 5.24 -36.33
C LEU A 78 -21.19 5.48 -36.60
N ASP A 79 -21.59 6.75 -36.58
CA ASP A 79 -22.94 7.13 -37.03
C ASP A 79 -22.95 7.13 -38.56
N VAL A 80 -23.69 6.19 -39.15
CA VAL A 80 -23.74 5.96 -40.58
C VAL A 80 -25.20 5.81 -41.00
N THR A 81 -25.52 6.25 -42.22
CA THR A 81 -26.89 6.17 -42.71
C THR A 81 -27.32 4.71 -42.95
N ASN A 82 -28.62 4.46 -42.86
CA ASN A 82 -29.17 3.10 -43.01
C ASN A 82 -28.87 2.50 -44.39
N GLU A 83 -28.81 3.32 -45.43
CA GLU A 83 -28.47 2.91 -46.79
C GLU A 83 -27.03 2.42 -46.88
N PHE A 84 -26.12 3.05 -46.14
CA PHE A 84 -24.72 2.66 -46.11
C PHE A 84 -24.48 1.40 -45.28
N LEU A 85 -25.27 1.16 -44.22
CA LEU A 85 -25.18 -0.06 -43.39
C LEU A 85 -25.36 -1.35 -44.19
N ALA A 86 -26.21 -1.34 -45.22
CA ALA A 86 -26.45 -2.49 -46.09
C ALA A 86 -25.36 -2.68 -47.16
N SER A 87 -24.41 -1.74 -47.29
CA SER A 87 -23.38 -1.79 -48.31
C SER A 87 -22.25 -2.77 -47.97
N PRO A 88 -21.67 -3.46 -48.98
CA PRO A 88 -20.48 -4.29 -48.77
C PRO A 88 -19.25 -3.46 -48.35
N GLN A 89 -19.20 -2.17 -48.73
CA GLN A 89 -18.16 -1.24 -48.32
C GLN A 89 -18.18 -1.01 -46.79
N TYR A 90 -19.36 -0.84 -46.20
CA TYR A 90 -19.51 -0.73 -44.75
C TYR A 90 -19.03 -2.01 -44.04
N ALA A 91 -19.49 -3.18 -44.49
CA ALA A 91 -19.10 -4.45 -43.90
C ALA A 91 -17.57 -4.66 -43.90
N SER A 92 -16.92 -4.40 -45.04
CA SER A 92 -15.45 -4.53 -45.16
C SER A 92 -14.70 -3.53 -44.27
N THR A 93 -15.13 -2.26 -44.25
CA THR A 93 -14.47 -1.19 -43.48
C THR A 93 -14.67 -1.39 -41.98
N SER A 94 -15.87 -1.79 -41.56
CA SER A 94 -16.18 -2.15 -40.17
C SER A 94 -15.31 -3.34 -39.71
N ALA A 95 -15.19 -4.39 -40.52
CA ALA A 95 -14.30 -5.51 -40.21
C ALA A 95 -12.84 -5.06 -40.04
N VAL A 96 -12.32 -4.22 -40.94
CA VAL A 96 -10.96 -3.66 -40.84
C VAL A 96 -10.79 -2.86 -39.54
N LEU A 97 -11.76 -2.02 -39.17
CA LEU A 97 -11.73 -1.25 -37.93
C LEU A 97 -11.71 -2.17 -36.70
N HIS A 98 -12.58 -3.18 -36.66
CA HIS A 98 -12.63 -4.17 -35.59
C HIS A 98 -11.29 -4.93 -35.45
N HIS A 99 -10.72 -5.37 -36.58
CA HIS A 99 -9.40 -6.02 -36.60
C HIS A 99 -8.29 -5.09 -36.09
N GLY A 100 -8.30 -3.81 -36.50
CA GLY A 100 -7.36 -2.81 -36.02
C GLY A 100 -7.41 -2.62 -34.50
N VAL A 101 -8.60 -2.56 -33.91
CA VAL A 101 -8.78 -2.44 -32.46
C VAL A 101 -8.30 -3.70 -31.72
N ILE A 102 -8.56 -4.89 -32.25
CA ILE A 102 -8.07 -6.15 -31.66
C ILE A 102 -6.54 -6.21 -31.71
N ALA A 103 -5.93 -5.84 -32.84
CA ALA A 103 -4.48 -5.77 -32.99
C ALA A 103 -3.86 -4.78 -32.01
N ALA A 104 -4.45 -3.58 -31.87
CA ALA A 104 -4.00 -2.57 -30.91
C ALA A 104 -4.10 -3.07 -29.46
N ARG A 105 -5.17 -3.77 -29.08
CA ARG A 105 -5.31 -4.38 -27.74
C ARG A 105 -4.25 -5.44 -27.48
N LYS A 106 -3.91 -6.26 -28.47
CA LYS A 106 -2.84 -7.27 -28.37
C LYS A 106 -1.48 -6.60 -28.15
N ALA A 107 -1.13 -5.63 -28.99
CA ALA A 107 0.12 -4.87 -28.86
C ALA A 107 0.23 -4.16 -27.50
N ALA A 108 -0.86 -3.54 -27.02
CA ALA A 108 -0.91 -2.91 -25.71
C ALA A 108 -0.66 -3.92 -24.57
N LEU A 109 -1.22 -5.13 -24.66
CA LEU A 109 -1.00 -6.18 -23.66
C LEU A 109 0.46 -6.71 -23.69
N GLU A 110 1.04 -6.91 -24.87
CA GLU A 110 2.44 -7.30 -25.04
C GLU A 110 3.39 -6.27 -24.43
N ASN A 111 3.18 -4.99 -24.73
CA ASN A 111 3.96 -3.90 -24.16
C ASN A 111 3.81 -3.81 -22.64
N ALA A 112 2.58 -3.97 -22.13
CA ALA A 112 2.33 -3.97 -20.69
C ALA A 112 3.02 -5.15 -19.98
N ILE A 113 3.07 -6.32 -20.60
CA ILE A 113 3.82 -7.49 -20.11
C ILE A 113 5.33 -7.17 -20.08
N SER A 114 5.87 -6.66 -21.19
CA SER A 114 7.30 -6.31 -21.29
C SER A 114 7.72 -5.31 -20.21
N GLN A 115 6.94 -4.23 -20.03
CA GLN A 115 7.17 -3.24 -18.99
C GLN A 115 7.08 -3.84 -17.58
N LYS A 116 6.11 -4.72 -17.32
CA LYS A 116 5.98 -5.38 -16.01
C LYS A 116 7.11 -6.38 -15.75
N MET A 117 7.66 -7.02 -16.77
CA MET A 117 8.86 -7.85 -16.65
C MET A 117 10.09 -7.02 -16.31
N ALA A 118 10.30 -5.89 -16.99
CA ALA A 118 11.39 -4.97 -16.71
C ALA A 118 11.31 -4.40 -15.29
N GLU A 119 10.11 -3.96 -14.86
CA GLU A 119 9.86 -3.50 -13.50
C GLU A 119 10.15 -4.58 -12.46
N LEU A 120 9.71 -5.83 -12.70
CA LEU A 120 9.98 -6.94 -11.79
C LEU A 120 11.47 -7.26 -11.69
N ALA A 121 12.19 -7.19 -12.81
CA ALA A 121 13.64 -7.39 -12.86
C ALA A 121 14.36 -6.31 -12.04
N PHE A 122 13.99 -5.03 -12.22
CA PHE A 122 14.51 -3.92 -11.43
C PHE A 122 14.21 -4.09 -9.93
N LEU A 123 12.97 -4.39 -9.55
CA LEU A 123 12.62 -4.59 -8.15
C LEU A 123 13.34 -5.80 -7.53
N SER A 124 13.67 -6.81 -8.33
CA SER A 124 14.39 -8.00 -7.86
C SER A 124 15.90 -7.80 -7.79
N SER A 125 16.46 -6.80 -8.49
CA SER A 125 17.88 -6.43 -8.39
C SER A 125 18.18 -5.56 -7.17
N LEU A 126 17.15 -4.99 -6.53
CA LEU A 126 17.33 -4.20 -5.31
C LEU A 126 17.85 -5.11 -4.17
N PRO A 127 19.00 -4.78 -3.55
CA PRO A 127 19.58 -5.57 -2.46
C PRO A 127 18.69 -5.55 -1.22
N ASP A 128 17.75 -4.61 -1.16
CA ASP A 128 16.90 -4.31 -0.01
C ASP A 128 15.94 -5.44 0.41
N LEU A 129 15.83 -6.52 -0.37
CA LEU A 129 14.95 -7.66 -0.12
C LEU A 129 15.65 -8.87 0.52
N ASP A 130 16.98 -8.86 0.59
CA ASP A 130 17.75 -9.88 1.29
C ASP A 130 17.87 -9.54 2.78
N VAL A 131 17.55 -10.50 3.66
CA VAL A 131 17.67 -10.34 5.11
C VAL A 131 19.10 -9.99 5.52
N ASN A 132 20.11 -10.47 4.79
CA ASN A 132 21.51 -10.21 5.13
C ASN A 132 21.92 -8.75 4.88
N THR A 133 21.27 -8.05 3.96
CA THR A 133 21.58 -6.64 3.67
C THR A 133 20.94 -5.69 4.67
N TRP A 134 19.99 -6.17 5.47
CA TRP A 134 19.33 -5.38 6.50
C TRP A 134 20.24 -5.16 7.71
N LYS A 135 20.96 -6.20 8.13
CA LYS A 135 21.74 -6.20 9.38
C LYS A 135 22.70 -5.01 9.49
N PRO A 136 23.54 -4.68 8.49
CA PRO A 136 24.47 -3.56 8.62
C PRO A 136 23.77 -2.20 8.73
N THR A 137 22.72 -1.99 7.92
CA THR A 137 21.97 -0.74 7.94
C THR A 137 21.17 -0.60 9.23
N TRP A 138 20.51 -1.67 9.66
CA TRP A 138 19.77 -1.73 10.92
C TRP A 138 20.68 -1.44 12.10
N ALA A 139 21.82 -2.13 12.20
CA ALA A 139 22.79 -1.91 13.26
C ALA A 139 23.22 -0.45 13.33
N ARG A 140 23.59 0.14 12.19
CA ARG A 140 23.97 1.56 12.10
C ARG A 140 22.85 2.50 12.58
N LEU A 141 21.59 2.26 12.19
CA LEU A 141 20.46 3.09 12.61
C LEU A 141 20.22 2.99 14.13
N VAL A 142 20.29 1.78 14.68
CA VAL A 142 20.12 1.51 16.11
C VAL A 142 21.26 2.14 16.93
N THR A 143 22.52 2.00 16.49
CA THR A 143 23.67 2.58 17.17
C THR A 143 23.65 4.10 17.15
N ASN A 144 23.25 4.71 16.03
CA ASN A 144 23.14 6.17 15.93
C ASN A 144 22.07 6.72 16.87
N ALA A 145 20.87 6.10 16.88
CA ALA A 145 19.81 6.48 17.80
C ALA A 145 20.23 6.28 19.27
N ALA A 146 20.96 5.19 19.58
CA ALA A 146 21.48 4.94 20.92
C ALA A 146 22.54 5.98 21.34
N ALA A 147 23.40 6.43 20.43
CA ALA A 147 24.39 7.48 20.70
C ALA A 147 23.72 8.84 20.98
N GLU A 148 22.69 9.21 20.23
CA GLU A 148 21.90 10.42 20.47
C GLU A 148 21.21 10.38 21.84
N LEU A 149 20.65 9.23 22.21
CA LEU A 149 20.07 9.03 23.54
C LEU A 149 21.13 9.15 24.63
N ALA A 150 22.27 8.46 24.49
CA ALA A 150 23.37 8.54 25.44
C ALA A 150 23.80 9.99 25.68
N HIS A 151 24.01 10.75 24.60
CA HIS A 151 24.36 12.16 24.69
C HIS A 151 23.30 12.99 25.44
N THR A 152 22.01 12.78 25.14
CA THR A 152 20.89 13.48 25.78
C THR A 152 20.85 13.25 27.30
N TYR A 153 21.18 12.04 27.74
CA TYR A 153 21.14 11.65 29.16
C TYR A 153 22.51 11.71 29.86
N LYS A 154 23.52 12.37 29.25
CA LYS A 154 24.89 12.47 29.77
C LYS A 154 25.57 11.10 29.99
N GLY A 155 25.17 10.11 29.22
CA GLY A 155 25.83 8.80 29.12
C GLY A 155 26.76 8.72 27.90
N TYR A 156 27.33 7.54 27.71
CA TYR A 156 28.28 7.26 26.64
C TYR A 156 27.98 5.91 25.99
N LEU A 157 28.03 5.85 24.66
CA LEU A 157 28.03 4.59 23.92
C LEU A 157 29.47 4.14 23.75
N VAL A 158 29.84 3.01 24.36
CA VAL A 158 31.18 2.43 24.28
C VAL A 158 31.09 1.04 23.69
N GLN A 159 32.11 0.66 22.92
CA GLN A 159 32.25 -0.71 22.43
C GLN A 159 33.20 -1.47 23.37
N ASP A 160 32.75 -2.60 23.89
CA ASP A 160 33.58 -3.46 24.74
C ASP A 160 34.66 -4.21 23.94
N VAL A 161 35.58 -4.85 24.65
CA VAL A 161 36.68 -5.64 24.06
C VAL A 161 36.16 -6.80 23.19
N GLY A 162 34.92 -7.25 23.43
CA GLY A 162 34.23 -8.26 22.63
C GLY A 162 33.45 -7.69 21.43
N GLY A 163 33.56 -6.39 21.15
CA GLY A 163 32.86 -5.72 20.06
C GLY A 163 31.38 -5.42 20.34
N ARG A 164 30.86 -5.66 21.54
CA ARG A 164 29.48 -5.36 21.91
C ARG A 164 29.36 -3.92 22.36
N HIS A 165 28.29 -3.27 21.94
CA HIS A 165 28.00 -1.90 22.33
C HIS A 165 27.32 -1.88 23.70
N GLN A 166 27.78 -0.98 24.58
CA GLN A 166 27.27 -0.77 25.91
C GLN A 166 27.01 0.72 26.14
N LEU A 167 25.89 1.04 26.77
CA LEU A 167 25.53 2.39 27.19
C LEU A 167 25.98 2.60 28.65
N ILE A 168 27.11 3.28 28.84
CA ILE A 168 27.67 3.63 30.14
C ILE A 168 26.99 4.90 30.66
N GLY A 169 26.67 4.94 31.96
CA GLY A 169 25.94 6.07 32.56
C GLY A 169 24.43 6.07 32.29
N MET A 170 23.92 5.04 31.62
CA MET A 170 22.50 4.84 31.35
C MET A 170 21.90 3.75 32.27
N PRO A 171 20.59 3.78 32.57
CA PRO A 171 19.92 2.72 33.32
C PRO A 171 20.08 1.34 32.64
N PRO A 172 20.16 0.22 33.41
CA PRO A 172 20.27 -1.13 32.85
C PRO A 172 19.13 -1.48 31.87
N ALA A 173 17.93 -0.93 32.07
CA ALA A 173 16.80 -1.09 31.17
C ALA A 173 17.11 -0.62 29.74
N ALA A 174 17.79 0.52 29.58
CA ALA A 174 18.16 1.06 28.27
C ALA A 174 19.18 0.17 27.53
N ASN A 175 20.12 -0.44 28.28
CA ASN A 175 21.06 -1.42 27.73
C ASN A 175 20.37 -2.68 27.22
N ASN A 176 19.36 -3.16 27.95
CA ASN A 176 18.57 -4.32 27.58
C ASN A 176 17.72 -4.03 26.33
N GLU A 177 17.06 -2.86 26.27
CA GLU A 177 16.29 -2.44 25.10
C GLU A 177 17.17 -2.30 23.86
N PHE A 178 18.32 -1.63 23.99
CA PHE A 178 19.28 -1.48 22.90
C PHE A 178 19.73 -2.85 22.34
N SER A 179 20.09 -3.78 23.22
CA SER A 179 20.52 -5.14 22.84
C SER A 179 19.38 -5.93 22.19
N ALA A 180 18.14 -5.78 22.68
CA ALA A 180 16.97 -6.41 22.10
C ALA A 180 16.67 -5.88 20.69
N VAL A 181 16.65 -4.56 20.50
CA VAL A 181 16.39 -3.94 19.20
C VAL A 181 17.47 -4.33 18.19
N LEU A 182 18.74 -4.34 18.60
CA LEU A 182 19.85 -4.71 17.73
C LEU A 182 19.76 -6.16 17.24
N SER A 183 19.31 -7.08 18.11
CA SER A 183 19.18 -8.51 17.79
C SER A 183 17.91 -8.88 17.01
N CYS A 184 16.87 -8.05 17.04
CA CYS A 184 15.59 -8.34 16.39
C CYS A 184 15.55 -8.10 14.87
N CYS A 185 16.64 -7.66 14.25
CA CYS A 185 16.68 -7.30 12.82
C CYS A 185 16.07 -8.37 11.89
N VAL A 186 16.41 -9.64 12.11
CA VAL A 186 15.92 -10.76 11.27
C VAL A 186 14.41 -10.97 11.43
N ALA A 187 13.89 -10.82 12.64
CA ALA A 187 12.46 -10.96 12.91
C ALA A 187 11.65 -9.86 12.21
N TYR A 188 12.11 -8.60 12.28
CA TYR A 188 11.52 -7.50 11.54
C TYR A 188 11.58 -7.73 10.03
N ALA A 189 12.74 -8.16 9.49
CA ALA A 189 12.90 -8.44 8.07
C ALA A 189 11.92 -9.52 7.58
N ALA A 190 11.87 -10.65 8.29
CA ALA A 190 10.96 -11.75 7.98
C ALA A 190 9.50 -11.30 8.01
N ARG A 191 9.10 -10.55 9.05
CA ARG A 191 7.71 -10.10 9.19
C ARG A 191 7.32 -9.11 8.10
N VAL A 192 8.18 -8.15 7.75
CA VAL A 192 7.93 -7.21 6.64
C VAL A 192 7.68 -7.96 5.34
N LEU A 193 8.52 -8.96 5.02
CA LEU A 193 8.35 -9.77 3.82
C LEU A 193 7.05 -10.58 3.85
N GLN A 194 6.65 -11.10 5.01
CA GLN A 194 5.38 -11.79 5.19
C GLN A 194 4.18 -10.85 5.01
N LEU A 195 4.20 -9.66 5.62
CA LEU A 195 3.17 -8.64 5.48
C LEU A 195 3.02 -8.20 4.02
N ALA A 196 4.12 -8.03 3.30
CA ALA A 196 4.09 -7.69 1.88
C ALA A 196 3.41 -8.76 1.00
N ARG A 197 3.50 -10.05 1.41
CA ARG A 197 2.87 -11.18 0.71
C ARG A 197 1.39 -11.34 1.05
N THR A 198 1.01 -11.09 2.29
CA THR A 198 -0.33 -11.37 2.83
C THR A 198 -1.39 -10.34 2.46
N VAL A 199 -1.02 -9.17 1.93
CA VAL A 199 -2.01 -8.22 1.38
C VAL A 199 -2.69 -8.85 0.16
N THR A 200 -3.81 -9.50 0.43
CA THR A 200 -4.82 -9.98 -0.50
C THR A 200 -5.50 -8.78 -1.15
N SER A 201 -5.58 -8.82 -2.47
CA SER A 201 -6.55 -8.13 -3.32
C SER A 201 -7.54 -7.19 -2.61
N GLY A 202 -7.23 -5.89 -2.54
CA GLY A 202 -8.23 -4.87 -2.87
C GLY A 202 -8.13 -4.68 -4.38
N GLY A 203 -9.09 -5.06 -5.21
CA GLY A 203 -10.47 -4.62 -5.05
C GLY A 203 -10.43 -3.10 -5.20
N SER A 204 -10.74 -2.60 -6.39
CA SER A 204 -10.96 -1.17 -6.62
C SER A 204 -11.76 -0.62 -5.45
N VAL A 205 -11.16 0.22 -4.62
CA VAL A 205 -11.92 1.01 -3.67
C VAL A 205 -12.70 2.00 -4.53
N VAL A 206 -13.90 1.59 -4.94
CA VAL A 206 -14.98 2.53 -5.19
C VAL A 206 -15.20 3.17 -3.83
N ILE A 207 -14.65 4.36 -3.65
CA ILE A 207 -15.10 5.26 -2.60
C ILE A 207 -16.59 5.42 -2.88
N PRO A 208 -17.51 4.98 -1.99
CA PRO A 208 -18.88 5.40 -2.14
C PRO A 208 -18.87 6.92 -2.03
N MET A 209 -19.16 7.61 -3.14
CA MET A 209 -19.67 8.97 -3.04
C MET A 209 -20.87 8.88 -2.10
N VAL A 210 -20.68 9.38 -0.88
CA VAL A 210 -21.78 9.71 0.01
C VAL A 210 -22.63 10.72 -0.76
N ARG A 211 -23.69 10.22 -1.40
CA ARG A 211 -24.81 11.05 -1.80
C ARG A 211 -25.44 11.51 -0.50
N LEU A 212 -25.15 12.74 -0.11
CA LEU A 212 -26.00 13.48 0.82
C LEU A 212 -27.34 13.67 0.11
N SER A 213 -28.26 12.74 0.35
CA SER A 213 -29.67 12.87 0.01
C SER A 213 -30.50 12.73 1.27
N GLY A 214 -31.19 13.82 1.61
CA GLY A 214 -32.47 13.78 2.32
C GLY A 214 -32.38 13.51 3.81
N GLN A 215 -32.14 14.57 4.58
CA GLN A 215 -32.48 14.60 5.99
C GLN A 215 -34.02 14.59 6.10
N GLN A 216 -34.59 13.41 6.32
CA GLN A 216 -35.96 13.24 6.78
C GLN A 216 -35.91 13.32 8.31
N ILE A 217 -36.16 14.52 8.85
CA ILE A 217 -36.36 14.71 10.29
C ILE A 217 -37.80 14.33 10.58
N CYS A 218 -37.96 13.18 11.23
CA CYS A 218 -39.20 12.78 11.87
C CYS A 218 -39.47 13.66 13.09
N ASP A 219 -40.73 14.08 13.17
CA ASP A 219 -41.51 14.52 14.32
C ASP A 219 -40.87 14.38 15.71
N THR A 220 -40.69 15.53 16.36
CA THR A 220 -40.93 15.62 17.80
C THR A 220 -41.95 16.72 18.08
N SER A 221 -43.13 16.25 18.47
CA SER A 221 -44.26 16.97 19.02
C SER A 221 -43.83 17.90 20.17
N LEU A 222 -44.07 19.19 20.03
CA LEU A 222 -44.24 20.09 21.18
C LEU A 222 -45.44 21.00 20.95
N LYS A 223 -46.45 20.73 21.77
CA LYS A 223 -47.69 21.48 21.93
C LYS A 223 -47.39 22.94 22.26
N CYS A 224 -47.98 23.87 21.50
CA CYS A 224 -48.46 25.12 22.07
C CYS A 224 -49.77 25.54 21.37
N ARG A 225 -50.84 25.54 22.15
CA ARG A 225 -52.23 25.88 21.77
C ARG A 225 -52.52 27.31 22.22
N LYS A 226 -53.41 27.98 21.46
CA LYS A 226 -54.14 29.27 21.67
C LYS A 226 -53.47 30.47 20.98
N GLY A 227 -54.16 31.33 20.22
CA GLY A 227 -55.59 31.49 19.91
C GLY A 227 -55.78 32.25 18.58
N ARG A 228 -56.77 31.86 17.78
CA ARG A 228 -58.07 32.55 17.54
C ARG A 228 -58.00 33.96 16.92
N LYS A 229 -58.48 33.99 15.66
CA LYS A 229 -59.37 34.97 14.99
C LYS A 229 -58.81 36.35 14.64
N GLY A 230 -58.99 36.73 13.37
CA GLY A 230 -59.14 38.13 12.99
C GLY A 230 -58.84 38.44 11.53
N TYR A 231 -59.86 38.35 10.66
CA TYR A 231 -59.86 39.03 9.37
C TYR A 231 -59.65 40.53 9.55
N ARG A 232 -58.84 41.17 8.69
CA ARG A 232 -59.22 42.39 7.96
C ARG A 232 -58.22 42.69 6.85
N GLN A 233 -58.78 42.83 5.66
CA GLN A 233 -58.16 43.47 4.50
C GLN A 233 -58.02 44.97 4.77
N CYS A 234 -56.92 45.56 4.28
CA CYS A 234 -56.89 46.90 3.69
C CYS A 234 -55.86 46.86 2.55
N LYS A 235 -56.33 47.01 1.31
CA LYS A 235 -55.56 47.55 0.17
C LYS A 235 -55.61 49.08 0.26
N PRO A 236 -54.80 49.82 -0.52
CA PRO A 236 -53.48 49.53 -1.07
C PRO A 236 -52.34 50.14 -0.22
#